data_AF-A0A849F623-F1
#
_entry.id   AF-A0A849F623-F1
#
_cell.length_a   1.000
_cell.length_b   1.000
_cell.length_c   1.000
_cell.angle_alpha   90.00
_cell.angle_beta   90.00
_cell.angle_gamma   90.00
#
_symmetry.space_group_name_H-M   'P 1'
#
loop_
_entity.id
_entity.type
_entity.pdbx_description
1 polymer ?
#
loop_
_entity_poly.entity_id
_entity_poly.type
_entity_poly.pdbx_seq_one_letter_code
_entity_poly.pdbx_strand_id
1 'polypeptide(L)'
;MKKISILIIATILLTACQQGPARYTQNSPEIDTVKKLIANYNSMTYDTSMYADTSKTFYNTKENAMSPAETIAYHQETDKTYKSRRFLDQDQEYEMVLTDDGKTWVNCWLDWQGTLAANNQEYNIPIHLTYQFIDGKIVREHGHWDPTAIVLAMQEVEKMNNMSADEKAIQSTITNVTKAWNSNDKEMMASILTGNFTRTENGNIIARNPKDYAGFMDIYHGAFPDFTVMIDKTFISGNKAYMNWTCTGTNTGNFMENQPTNKKIRTHGFSVWTFNKEGKAIQEDAYYDNMVVFNQLGITPK
;
A
#
# COMPACT_ATOMS: atom_id res chain seq x y z
N MET A 1 -35.68 55.96 47.91
CA MET A 1 -34.95 56.11 46.63
C MET A 1 -33.66 55.27 46.53
N LYS A 2 -32.93 54.97 47.62
CA LYS A 2 -31.67 54.17 47.55
C LYS A 2 -31.83 52.66 47.26
N LYS A 3 -33.01 52.07 47.49
CA LYS A 3 -33.27 50.63 47.25
C LYS A 3 -33.64 50.29 45.80
N ILE A 4 -34.07 51.27 45.00
CA ILE A 4 -34.40 51.06 43.58
C ILE A 4 -33.14 51.09 42.71
N SER A 5 -32.15 51.91 43.07
CA SER A 5 -30.87 52.00 42.35
C SER A 5 -30.03 50.72 42.43
N ILE A 6 -30.11 49.97 43.53
CA ILE A 6 -29.37 48.70 43.70
C ILE A 6 -30.01 47.57 42.89
N LEU A 7 -31.34 47.58 42.74
CA LEU A 7 -32.03 46.58 41.94
C LEU A 7 -31.71 46.71 40.45
N ILE A 8 -31.64 47.94 39.92
CA ILE A 8 -31.32 48.19 38.50
C ILE A 8 -29.87 47.80 38.16
N ILE A 9 -28.91 48.02 39.08
CA ILE A 9 -27.51 47.63 38.89
C ILE A 9 -27.36 46.09 38.93
N ALA A 10 -28.15 45.40 39.76
CA ALA A 10 -28.14 43.93 39.81
C ALA A 10 -28.73 43.28 38.54
N THR A 11 -29.73 43.90 37.90
CA THR A 11 -30.29 43.38 36.63
C THR A 11 -29.34 43.61 35.45
N ILE A 12 -28.53 44.67 35.46
CA ILE A 12 -27.52 44.95 34.41
C ILE A 12 -26.31 44.02 34.54
N LEU A 13 -25.98 43.54 35.75
CA LEU A 13 -24.88 42.59 35.97
C LEU A 13 -25.19 41.16 35.53
N LEU A 14 -26.47 40.77 35.44
CA LEU A 14 -26.89 39.44 34.97
C LEU A 14 -26.95 39.31 33.44
N THR A 15 -27.00 40.42 32.70
CA THR A 15 -26.94 40.41 31.22
C THR A 15 -25.52 40.51 30.67
N ALA A 16 -24.51 40.70 31.54
CA ALA A 16 -23.11 40.85 31.14
C ALA A 16 -22.34 39.51 31.01
N CYS A 17 -22.95 38.38 31.37
CA CYS A 17 -22.42 37.07 31.01
C CYS A 17 -22.84 36.70 29.58
N GLN A 18 -22.46 37.51 28.59
CA GLN A 18 -22.39 37.00 27.22
C GLN A 18 -21.27 35.95 27.20
N GLN A 19 -21.64 34.67 27.16
CA GLN A 19 -20.70 33.63 26.75
C GLN A 19 -20.08 34.11 25.42
N GLY A 20 -18.75 34.22 25.39
CA GLY A 20 -18.04 34.62 24.17
C GLY A 20 -18.42 33.73 22.98
N PRO A 21 -18.06 34.12 21.74
CA PRO A 21 -18.42 33.36 20.56
C PRO A 21 -18.03 31.88 20.73
N ALA A 22 -18.93 30.98 20.32
CA ALA A 22 -18.70 29.54 20.40
C ALA A 22 -17.38 29.20 19.70
N ARG A 23 -16.40 28.73 20.48
CA ARG A 23 -15.04 28.49 19.97
C ARG A 23 -14.88 27.16 19.26
N TYR A 24 -15.87 26.28 19.40
CA TYR A 24 -15.96 24.96 18.78
C TYR A 24 -17.42 24.72 18.38
N THR A 25 -17.65 24.18 17.20
CA THR A 25 -18.96 23.68 16.78
C THR A 25 -18.82 22.60 15.71
N GLN A 26 -19.77 21.66 15.66
CA GLN A 26 -19.93 20.70 14.55
C GLN A 26 -21.06 21.12 13.59
N ASN A 27 -21.62 22.32 13.79
CA ASN A 27 -22.69 22.87 12.99
C ASN A 27 -22.41 24.35 12.70
N SER A 28 -22.07 24.67 11.44
CA SER A 28 -21.84 26.02 10.97
C SER A 28 -22.00 26.12 9.44
N PRO A 29 -22.29 27.33 8.89
CA PRO A 29 -22.31 27.54 7.44
C PRO A 29 -20.97 27.24 6.73
N GLU A 30 -19.84 27.42 7.43
CA GLU A 30 -18.51 27.06 6.93
C GLU A 30 -18.38 25.54 6.78
N ILE A 31 -18.90 24.75 7.72
CA ILE A 31 -18.95 23.28 7.60
C ILE A 31 -19.80 22.86 6.41
N ASP A 32 -20.96 23.49 6.20
CA ASP A 32 -21.82 23.21 5.04
C ASP A 32 -21.11 23.52 3.71
N THR A 33 -20.29 24.58 3.71
CA THR A 33 -19.43 24.93 2.56
C THR A 33 -18.39 23.85 2.29
N VAL A 34 -17.72 23.32 3.32
CA VAL A 34 -16.75 22.22 3.15
C VAL A 34 -17.44 20.94 2.69
N LYS A 35 -18.60 20.58 3.23
CA LYS A 35 -19.38 19.42 2.75
C LYS A 35 -19.74 19.54 1.27
N LYS A 36 -20.09 20.75 0.81
CA LYS A 36 -20.31 21.03 -0.62
C LYS A 36 -19.03 20.84 -1.43
N LEU A 37 -17.87 21.25 -0.93
CA LEU A 37 -16.58 21.00 -1.60
C LEU A 37 -16.30 19.51 -1.77
N ILE A 38 -16.52 18.70 -0.74
CA ILE A 38 -16.35 17.25 -0.80
C ILE A 38 -17.30 16.63 -1.85
N ALA A 39 -18.56 17.09 -1.89
CA ALA A 39 -19.51 16.66 -2.91
C ALA A 39 -19.07 17.08 -4.33
N ASN A 40 -18.51 18.28 -4.49
CA ASN A 40 -18.00 18.78 -5.76
C ASN A 40 -16.78 18.00 -6.26
N TYR A 41 -15.90 17.61 -5.34
CA TYR A 41 -14.77 16.72 -5.64
C TYR A 41 -15.27 15.36 -6.15
N ASN A 42 -16.20 14.74 -5.42
CA ASN A 42 -16.76 13.44 -5.80
C ASN A 42 -17.52 13.49 -7.14
N SER A 43 -18.17 14.62 -7.45
CA SER A 43 -18.90 14.83 -8.70
C SER A 43 -18.07 15.43 -9.85
N MET A 44 -16.80 15.78 -9.60
CA MET A 44 -15.90 16.43 -10.58
C MET A 44 -16.47 17.74 -11.16
N THR A 45 -17.22 18.50 -10.36
CA THR A 45 -17.91 19.74 -10.79
C THR A 45 -17.10 21.02 -10.54
N TYR A 46 -16.10 20.97 -9.66
CA TYR A 46 -15.04 21.99 -9.50
C TYR A 46 -15.52 23.47 -9.36
N ASP A 47 -16.56 23.73 -8.55
CA ASP A 47 -17.05 25.08 -8.23
C ASP A 47 -16.05 25.84 -7.31
N THR A 48 -15.40 26.87 -7.87
CA THR A 48 -14.44 27.73 -7.14
C THR A 48 -15.09 28.87 -6.37
N SER A 49 -16.40 29.08 -6.50
CA SER A 49 -17.05 30.25 -5.89
C SER A 49 -16.95 30.28 -4.37
N MET A 50 -16.59 29.17 -3.73
CA MET A 50 -16.37 29.06 -2.28
C MET A 50 -15.01 29.61 -1.82
N TYR A 51 -14.07 29.81 -2.74
CA TYR A 51 -12.73 30.35 -2.45
C TYR A 51 -12.68 31.86 -2.66
N ALA A 52 -11.80 32.53 -1.92
CA ALA A 52 -11.34 33.87 -2.28
C ALA A 52 -10.36 33.78 -3.46
N ASP A 53 -10.30 34.80 -4.31
CA ASP A 53 -9.37 34.83 -5.45
C ASP A 53 -7.90 34.71 -5.02
N THR A 54 -7.57 35.21 -3.82
CA THR A 54 -6.24 35.14 -3.21
C THR A 54 -6.01 33.89 -2.38
N SER A 55 -6.92 32.90 -2.43
CA SER A 55 -6.82 31.69 -1.63
C SER A 55 -5.59 30.87 -1.98
N LYS A 56 -5.07 30.15 -0.98
CA LYS A 56 -3.86 29.35 -1.09
C LYS A 56 -4.11 27.93 -0.60
N THR A 57 -3.97 26.97 -1.51
CA THR A 57 -4.07 25.54 -1.21
C THR A 57 -2.68 24.91 -1.11
N PHE A 58 -2.49 24.07 -0.09
CA PHE A 58 -1.25 23.35 0.19
C PHE A 58 -1.53 21.86 0.38
N TYR A 59 -1.00 21.01 -0.47
CA TYR A 59 -1.17 19.55 -0.39
C TYR A 59 0.17 18.87 -0.11
N ASN A 60 0.33 18.32 1.10
CA ASN A 60 1.58 17.68 1.56
C ASN A 60 2.84 18.57 1.42
N THR A 61 2.68 19.89 1.43
CA THR A 61 3.77 20.86 1.27
C THR A 61 3.50 22.10 2.12
N LYS A 62 4.57 22.83 2.49
CA LYS A 62 4.48 24.17 3.09
C LYS A 62 4.78 25.30 2.11
N GLU A 63 5.37 24.96 0.97
CA GLU A 63 5.78 25.88 -0.10
C GLU A 63 4.93 25.65 -1.36
N ASN A 64 5.04 26.54 -2.35
CA ASN A 64 4.39 26.42 -3.66
C ASN A 64 2.86 26.26 -3.56
N ALA A 65 2.22 27.23 -2.90
CA ALA A 65 0.77 27.27 -2.82
C ALA A 65 0.12 27.31 -4.21
N MET A 66 -0.98 26.59 -4.36
CA MET A 66 -1.84 26.66 -5.54
C MET A 66 -2.95 27.68 -5.32
N SER A 67 -3.25 28.47 -6.34
CA SER A 67 -4.50 29.23 -6.47
C SER A 67 -5.68 28.28 -6.70
N PRO A 68 -6.95 28.74 -6.54
CA PRO A 68 -8.12 27.90 -6.83
C PRO A 68 -8.12 27.29 -8.23
N ALA A 69 -7.64 28.03 -9.25
CA ALA A 69 -7.55 27.53 -10.61
C ALA A 69 -6.47 26.45 -10.77
N GLU A 70 -5.30 26.64 -10.13
CA GLU A 70 -4.23 25.64 -10.12
C GLU A 70 -4.63 24.38 -9.36
N THR A 71 -5.39 24.49 -8.26
CA THR A 71 -5.94 23.34 -7.53
C THR A 71 -6.88 22.51 -8.40
N ILE A 72 -7.71 23.14 -9.24
CA ILE A 72 -8.55 22.42 -10.21
C ILE A 72 -7.70 21.70 -11.25
N ALA A 73 -6.71 22.40 -11.83
CA ALA A 73 -5.81 21.82 -12.81
C ALA A 73 -5.04 20.61 -12.23
N TYR A 74 -4.61 20.71 -10.97
CA TYR A 74 -3.98 19.62 -10.22
C TYR A 74 -4.91 18.40 -10.13
N HIS A 75 -6.18 18.60 -9.75
CA HIS A 75 -7.15 17.50 -9.63
C HIS A 75 -7.47 16.88 -10.99
N GLN A 76 -7.64 17.69 -12.04
CA GLN A 76 -7.89 17.20 -13.40
C GLN A 76 -6.72 16.38 -13.96
N GLU A 77 -5.48 16.78 -13.67
CA GLU A 77 -4.30 16.00 -14.07
C GLU A 77 -4.23 14.69 -13.27
N THR A 78 -4.45 14.78 -11.97
CA THR A 78 -4.42 13.63 -11.06
C THR A 78 -5.50 12.60 -11.39
N ASP A 79 -6.69 13.04 -11.82
CA ASP A 79 -7.81 12.18 -12.22
C ASP A 79 -7.45 11.19 -13.33
N LYS A 80 -6.52 11.55 -14.24
CA LYS A 80 -6.05 10.65 -15.31
C LYS A 80 -5.34 9.40 -14.77
N THR A 81 -4.83 9.47 -13.54
CA THR A 81 -4.13 8.36 -12.88
C THR A 81 -5.12 7.29 -12.38
N TYR A 82 -6.36 7.68 -12.14
CA TYR A 82 -7.36 6.84 -11.47
C TYR A 82 -8.50 6.45 -12.42
N LYS A 83 -8.92 5.20 -12.32
CA LYS A 83 -10.15 4.71 -12.95
C LYS A 83 -11.38 5.26 -12.23
N SER A 84 -11.27 5.46 -10.92
CA SER A 84 -12.28 6.04 -10.05
C SER A 84 -11.62 6.62 -8.80
N ARG A 85 -12.21 7.68 -8.24
CA ARG A 85 -11.74 8.36 -7.03
C ARG A 85 -12.92 9.00 -6.30
N ARG A 86 -12.94 8.96 -4.97
CA ARG A 86 -13.95 9.63 -4.13
C ARG A 86 -13.53 9.70 -2.66
N PHE A 87 -14.12 10.62 -1.92
CA PHE A 87 -14.27 10.48 -0.48
C PHE A 87 -15.43 9.54 -0.15
N LEU A 88 -15.24 8.66 0.83
CA LEU A 88 -16.28 7.76 1.34
C LEU A 88 -17.28 8.54 2.20
N ASP A 89 -18.55 8.14 2.18
CA ASP A 89 -19.62 8.82 2.93
C ASP A 89 -19.66 8.44 4.43
N GLN A 90 -18.94 7.37 4.81
CA GLN A 90 -18.84 6.89 6.18
C GLN A 90 -17.70 7.61 6.92
N ASP A 91 -17.85 7.74 8.24
CA ASP A 91 -16.81 8.23 9.17
C ASP A 91 -16.22 9.61 8.83
N GLN A 92 -16.98 10.45 8.11
CA GLN A 92 -16.59 11.84 7.88
C GLN A 92 -16.85 12.69 9.13
N GLU A 93 -15.79 13.27 9.67
CA GLU A 93 -15.87 14.17 10.83
C GLU A 93 -15.57 15.61 10.41
N TYR A 94 -16.34 16.56 10.96
CA TYR A 94 -16.19 17.98 10.69
C TYR A 94 -16.28 18.77 11.99
N GLU A 95 -15.34 19.69 12.19
CA GLU A 95 -15.39 20.66 13.28
C GLU A 95 -14.98 22.03 12.78
N MET A 96 -15.56 23.07 13.37
CA MET A 96 -15.16 24.45 13.19
C MET A 96 -14.60 24.98 14.50
N VAL A 97 -13.45 25.66 14.45
CA VAL A 97 -12.80 26.27 15.61
C VAL A 97 -12.53 27.76 15.40
N LEU A 98 -12.67 28.53 16.48
CA LEU A 98 -12.22 29.91 16.58
C LEU A 98 -10.96 30.00 17.44
N THR A 99 -9.84 30.31 16.79
CA THR A 99 -8.53 30.45 17.43
C THR A 99 -8.44 31.68 18.34
N ASP A 100 -7.44 31.73 19.22
CA ASP A 100 -7.20 32.91 20.07
C ASP A 100 -6.92 34.19 19.26
N ASP A 101 -6.39 34.03 18.04
CA ASP A 101 -6.13 35.11 17.07
C ASP A 101 -7.41 35.53 16.31
N GLY A 102 -8.58 34.96 16.62
CA GLY A 102 -9.84 35.25 15.93
C GLY A 102 -9.96 34.66 14.52
N LYS A 103 -9.13 33.67 14.17
CA LYS A 103 -9.24 32.96 12.87
C LYS A 103 -10.23 31.81 12.98
N THR A 104 -11.13 31.72 12.00
CA THR A 104 -12.06 30.60 11.82
C THR A 104 -11.44 29.53 10.95
N TRP A 105 -11.41 28.31 11.45
CA TRP A 105 -10.94 27.13 10.73
C TRP A 105 -11.99 26.03 10.74
N VAL A 106 -12.13 25.32 9.62
CA VAL A 106 -12.87 24.06 9.56
C VAL A 106 -11.88 22.93 9.33
N ASN A 107 -11.88 21.95 10.22
CA ASN A 107 -11.08 20.74 10.12
C ASN A 107 -12.01 19.58 9.71
N CYS A 108 -11.53 18.71 8.83
CA CYS A 108 -12.22 17.46 8.52
C CYS A 108 -11.28 16.28 8.42
N TRP A 109 -11.77 15.12 8.86
CA TRP A 109 -11.14 13.83 8.73
C TRP A 109 -12.02 12.98 7.83
N LEU A 110 -11.42 12.48 6.75
CA LEU A 110 -12.12 11.83 5.66
C LEU A 110 -11.34 10.60 5.23
N ASP A 111 -12.04 9.59 4.73
CA ASP A 111 -11.43 8.47 4.03
C ASP A 111 -11.57 8.65 2.53
N TRP A 112 -10.44 8.66 1.82
CA TRP A 112 -10.38 8.73 0.38
C TRP A 112 -10.14 7.36 -0.23
N GLN A 113 -10.93 7.00 -1.24
CA GLN A 113 -10.82 5.75 -1.98
C GLN A 113 -10.53 6.05 -3.45
N GLY A 114 -9.53 5.37 -4.00
CA GLY A 114 -9.23 5.43 -5.43
C GLY A 114 -8.75 4.11 -6.00
N THR A 115 -9.11 3.87 -7.26
CA THR A 115 -8.67 2.70 -8.03
C THR A 115 -7.68 3.15 -9.09
N LEU A 116 -6.43 2.68 -9.03
CA LEU A 116 -5.41 3.03 -10.01
C LEU A 116 -5.75 2.45 -11.39
N ALA A 117 -5.71 3.29 -12.43
CA ALA A 117 -5.94 2.83 -13.81
C ALA A 117 -4.86 1.84 -14.28
N ALA A 118 -3.64 2.00 -13.77
CA ALA A 118 -2.45 1.26 -14.15
C ALA A 118 -2.49 -0.24 -13.80
N ASN A 119 -3.05 -0.60 -12.65
CA ASN A 119 -3.05 -1.98 -12.15
C ASN A 119 -4.41 -2.43 -11.58
N ASN A 120 -5.45 -1.59 -11.64
CA ASN A 120 -6.78 -1.80 -11.04
C ASN A 120 -6.77 -2.04 -9.52
N GLN A 121 -5.68 -1.72 -8.82
CA GLN A 121 -5.62 -1.84 -7.37
C GLN A 121 -6.37 -0.67 -6.71
N GLU A 122 -7.15 -0.99 -5.68
CA GLU A 122 -7.86 -0.02 -4.85
C GLU A 122 -7.02 0.36 -3.63
N TYR A 123 -7.06 1.64 -3.27
CA TYR A 123 -6.40 2.22 -2.11
C TYR A 123 -7.41 2.99 -1.30
N ASN A 124 -7.33 2.85 0.03
CA ASN A 124 -8.06 3.67 0.98
C ASN A 124 -7.04 4.44 1.82
N ILE A 125 -7.16 5.76 1.85
CA ILE A 125 -6.18 6.67 2.47
C ILE A 125 -6.93 7.62 3.40
N PRO A 126 -6.58 7.66 4.70
CA PRO A 126 -7.09 8.68 5.60
C PRO A 126 -6.50 10.04 5.21
N ILE A 127 -7.37 11.05 5.12
CA ILE A 127 -7.04 12.41 4.73
C ILE A 127 -7.50 13.38 5.82
N HIS A 128 -6.63 14.30 6.19
CA HIS A 128 -6.99 15.48 6.96
C HIS A 128 -6.96 16.72 6.07
N LEU A 129 -8.08 17.44 6.00
CA LEU A 129 -8.15 18.74 5.34
C LEU A 129 -8.51 19.82 6.36
N THR A 130 -7.94 21.01 6.20
CA THR A 130 -8.25 22.15 7.05
C THR A 130 -8.37 23.43 6.23
N TYR A 131 -9.41 24.21 6.49
CA TYR A 131 -9.83 25.37 5.70
C TYR A 131 -9.95 26.60 6.58
N GLN A 132 -9.24 27.67 6.24
CA GLN A 132 -9.40 28.97 6.89
C GLN A 132 -10.48 29.79 6.17
N PHE A 133 -11.39 30.37 6.94
CA PHE A 133 -12.46 31.23 6.43
C PHE A 133 -12.27 32.69 6.82
N ILE A 134 -12.57 33.59 5.88
CA ILE A 134 -12.76 35.04 6.09
C ILE A 134 -14.00 35.45 5.27
N ASP A 135 -14.95 36.14 5.88
CA ASP A 135 -16.19 36.62 5.24
C ASP A 135 -16.94 35.54 4.43
N GLY A 136 -16.99 34.31 4.98
CA GLY A 136 -17.65 33.16 4.35
C GLY A 136 -16.91 32.56 3.15
N LYS A 137 -15.68 33.01 2.86
CA LYS A 137 -14.83 32.49 1.78
C LYS A 137 -13.62 31.76 2.34
N ILE A 138 -13.20 30.71 1.64
CA ILE A 138 -11.97 29.98 1.96
C ILE A 138 -10.78 30.79 1.45
N VAL A 139 -9.93 31.21 2.39
CA VAL A 139 -8.70 31.95 2.09
C VAL A 139 -7.44 31.09 2.17
N ARG A 140 -7.56 29.89 2.78
CA ARG A 140 -6.46 28.95 2.88
C ARG A 140 -6.98 27.53 3.04
N GLU A 141 -6.33 26.58 2.39
CA GLU A 141 -6.58 25.15 2.52
C GLU A 141 -5.25 24.42 2.75
N HIS A 142 -5.25 23.45 3.66
CA HIS A 142 -4.20 22.44 3.73
C HIS A 142 -4.80 21.05 3.66
N GLY A 143 -4.14 20.16 2.92
CA GLY A 143 -4.45 18.75 2.88
C GLY A 143 -3.23 17.90 3.19
N HIS A 144 -3.43 16.90 4.06
CA HIS A 144 -2.40 15.97 4.51
C HIS A 144 -2.87 14.53 4.36
N TRP A 145 -2.04 13.72 3.70
CA TRP A 145 -2.25 12.29 3.52
C TRP A 145 -0.93 11.60 3.17
N ASP A 146 -0.85 10.28 3.33
CA ASP A 146 0.32 9.50 2.90
C ASP A 146 0.10 8.91 1.50
N PRO A 147 0.76 9.42 0.44
CA PRO A 147 0.63 8.89 -0.91
C PRO A 147 1.55 7.70 -1.19
N THR A 148 2.38 7.26 -0.23
CA THR A 148 3.50 6.34 -0.47
C THR A 148 3.06 5.02 -1.12
N ALA A 149 1.94 4.44 -0.68
CA ALA A 149 1.44 3.18 -1.24
C ALA A 149 1.10 3.30 -2.74
N ILE A 150 0.55 4.44 -3.15
CA ILE A 150 0.22 4.73 -4.55
C ILE A 150 1.50 4.99 -5.35
N VAL A 151 2.42 5.80 -4.82
CA VAL A 151 3.70 6.12 -5.47
C VAL A 151 4.51 4.85 -5.73
N LEU A 152 4.64 3.96 -4.74
CA LEU A 152 5.33 2.68 -4.88
C LEU A 152 4.66 1.79 -5.95
N ALA A 153 3.33 1.75 -5.98
CA ALA A 153 2.61 0.98 -6.98
C ALA A 153 2.83 1.52 -8.40
N MET A 154 2.84 2.84 -8.57
CA MET A 154 3.14 3.48 -9.86
C MET A 154 4.59 3.20 -10.29
N GLN A 155 5.55 3.25 -9.36
CA GLN A 155 6.95 2.90 -9.64
C GLN A 155 7.11 1.44 -10.07
N GLU A 156 6.39 0.50 -9.45
CA GLU A 156 6.44 -0.90 -9.88
C GLU A 156 5.80 -1.10 -11.25
N VAL A 157 4.69 -0.42 -11.56
CA VAL A 157 4.11 -0.44 -12.90
C VAL A 157 5.10 0.13 -13.93
N GLU A 158 5.71 1.26 -13.64
CA GLU A 158 6.69 1.89 -14.53
C GLU A 158 7.89 0.98 -14.76
N LYS A 159 8.41 0.36 -13.70
CA LYS A 159 9.49 -0.62 -13.79
C LYS A 159 9.08 -1.81 -14.66
N MET A 160 7.88 -2.38 -14.46
CA MET A 160 7.37 -3.47 -15.30
C MET A 160 7.22 -3.06 -16.78
N ASN A 161 6.78 -1.83 -17.04
CA ASN A 161 6.68 -1.30 -18.40
C ASN A 161 8.06 -1.14 -19.05
N ASN A 162 9.04 -0.68 -18.29
CA ASN A 162 10.42 -0.44 -18.73
C ASN A 162 11.29 -1.70 -18.82
N MET A 163 10.82 -2.85 -18.33
CA MET A 163 11.53 -4.12 -18.52
C MET A 163 11.67 -4.47 -20.01
N SER A 164 12.86 -4.93 -20.38
CA SER A 164 13.13 -5.51 -21.69
C SER A 164 12.30 -6.77 -21.94
N ALA A 165 12.21 -7.20 -23.20
CA ALA A 165 11.53 -8.44 -23.55
C ALA A 165 12.13 -9.66 -22.82
N ASP A 166 13.46 -9.70 -22.70
CA ASP A 166 14.19 -10.76 -21.99
C ASP A 166 13.83 -10.77 -20.50
N GLU A 167 13.82 -9.60 -19.85
CA GLU A 167 13.45 -9.50 -18.44
C GLU A 167 11.98 -9.88 -18.19
N LYS A 168 11.06 -9.54 -19.12
CA LYS A 168 9.66 -9.97 -19.05
C LYS A 168 9.52 -11.49 -19.20
N ALA A 169 10.30 -12.11 -20.09
CA ALA A 169 10.35 -13.56 -20.22
C ALA A 169 10.88 -14.23 -18.95
N ILE A 170 11.96 -13.69 -18.36
CA ILE A 170 12.52 -14.16 -17.08
C ILE A 170 11.46 -14.04 -15.96
N GLN A 171 10.77 -12.91 -15.86
CA GLN A 171 9.72 -12.71 -14.85
C GLN A 171 8.58 -13.71 -15.01
N SER A 172 8.15 -13.99 -16.24
CA SER A 172 7.14 -15.01 -16.52
C SER A 172 7.61 -16.40 -16.09
N THR A 173 8.87 -16.75 -16.38
CA THR A 173 9.47 -18.00 -15.92
C THR A 173 9.48 -18.10 -14.40
N ILE A 174 9.87 -17.04 -13.67
CA ILE A 174 9.86 -17.02 -12.20
C ILE A 174 8.45 -17.22 -11.65
N THR A 175 7.44 -16.55 -12.21
CA THR A 175 6.03 -16.75 -11.83
C THR A 175 5.62 -18.22 -12.02
N ASN A 176 6.05 -18.85 -13.12
CA ASN A 176 5.78 -20.26 -13.37
C ASN A 176 6.56 -21.20 -12.43
N VAL A 177 7.80 -20.86 -12.01
CA VAL A 177 8.53 -21.61 -10.97
C VAL A 177 7.71 -21.65 -9.67
N THR A 178 7.24 -20.48 -9.21
CA THR A 178 6.45 -20.38 -7.97
C THR A 178 5.13 -21.13 -8.09
N LYS A 179 4.45 -21.02 -9.23
CA LYS A 179 3.20 -21.74 -9.49
C LYS A 179 3.43 -23.25 -9.48
N ALA A 180 4.42 -23.73 -10.23
CA ALA A 180 4.76 -25.14 -10.33
C ALA A 180 5.15 -25.76 -8.98
N TRP A 181 5.89 -25.03 -8.14
CA TRP A 181 6.11 -25.44 -6.76
C TRP A 181 4.81 -25.57 -5.99
N ASN A 182 3.98 -24.52 -5.91
CA ASN A 182 2.77 -24.53 -5.09
C ASN A 182 1.68 -25.52 -5.57
N SER A 183 1.69 -25.90 -6.85
CA SER A 183 0.76 -26.90 -7.41
C SER A 183 1.39 -28.29 -7.59
N ASN A 184 2.66 -28.48 -7.19
CA ASN A 184 3.46 -29.66 -7.49
C ASN A 184 3.42 -30.09 -8.98
N ASP A 185 3.38 -29.11 -9.89
CA ASP A 185 3.28 -29.35 -11.33
C ASP A 185 4.67 -29.51 -11.95
N LYS A 186 5.13 -30.76 -11.99
CA LYS A 186 6.46 -31.12 -12.49
C LYS A 186 6.60 -30.95 -14.01
N GLU A 187 5.51 -31.01 -14.76
CA GLU A 187 5.52 -30.76 -16.20
C GLU A 187 5.69 -29.26 -16.49
N MET A 188 4.97 -28.41 -15.76
CA MET A 188 5.16 -26.96 -15.80
C MET A 188 6.59 -26.59 -15.42
N MET A 189 7.11 -27.16 -14.32
CA MET A 189 8.52 -26.96 -13.93
C MET A 189 9.46 -27.39 -15.06
N ALA A 190 9.31 -28.59 -15.61
CA ALA A 190 10.19 -29.06 -16.68
C ALA A 190 10.13 -28.19 -17.95
N SER A 191 8.97 -27.59 -18.27
CA SER A 191 8.79 -26.76 -19.47
C SER A 191 9.63 -25.48 -19.45
N ILE A 192 9.89 -24.93 -18.26
CA ILE A 192 10.62 -23.68 -18.05
C ILE A 192 12.12 -23.87 -17.78
N LEU A 193 12.55 -25.11 -17.53
CA LEU A 193 13.96 -25.48 -17.40
C LEU A 193 14.54 -25.87 -18.76
N THR A 194 15.85 -25.67 -18.91
CA THR A 194 16.61 -26.27 -20.02
C THR A 194 16.90 -27.74 -19.74
N GLY A 195 17.16 -28.53 -20.80
CA GLY A 195 17.45 -29.96 -20.64
C GLY A 195 18.71 -30.26 -19.82
N ASN A 196 19.67 -29.33 -19.82
CA ASN A 196 20.91 -29.37 -19.04
C ASN A 196 20.89 -28.47 -17.80
N PHE A 197 19.69 -28.12 -17.31
CA PHE A 197 19.53 -27.30 -16.13
C PHE A 197 20.26 -27.90 -14.91
N THR A 198 20.89 -27.04 -14.12
CA THR A 198 21.56 -27.45 -12.87
C THR A 198 21.01 -26.70 -11.66
N ARG A 199 20.82 -27.40 -10.54
CA ARG A 199 20.53 -26.78 -9.24
C ARG A 199 21.64 -27.10 -8.26
N THR A 200 22.13 -26.08 -7.57
CA THR A 200 22.95 -26.24 -6.37
C THR A 200 22.19 -25.80 -5.11
N GLU A 201 22.50 -26.44 -3.99
CA GLU A 201 22.07 -26.07 -2.65
C GLU A 201 23.31 -25.93 -1.77
N ASN A 202 23.58 -24.72 -1.30
CA ASN A 202 24.75 -24.42 -0.46
C ASN A 202 26.07 -24.96 -1.08
N GLY A 203 26.18 -24.92 -2.41
CA GLY A 203 27.33 -25.43 -3.17
C GLY A 203 27.29 -26.91 -3.58
N ASN A 204 26.33 -27.69 -3.07
CA ASN A 204 26.15 -29.10 -3.44
C ASN A 204 25.21 -29.24 -4.64
N ILE A 205 25.54 -30.10 -5.60
CA ILE A 205 24.69 -30.32 -6.78
C ILE A 205 23.50 -31.21 -6.41
N ILE A 206 22.28 -30.69 -6.59
CA ILE A 206 21.02 -31.37 -6.26
C ILE A 206 20.32 -31.89 -7.52
N ALA A 207 20.39 -31.15 -8.63
CA ALA A 207 19.81 -31.56 -9.90
C ALA A 207 20.75 -31.26 -11.05
N ARG A 208 20.80 -32.15 -12.05
CA ARG A 208 21.58 -31.98 -13.29
C ARG A 208 20.71 -31.92 -14.54
N ASN A 209 19.40 -32.05 -14.37
CA ASN A 209 18.40 -32.01 -15.43
C ASN A 209 17.00 -31.83 -14.80
N PRO A 210 15.95 -31.58 -15.61
CA PRO A 210 14.58 -31.41 -15.10
C PRO A 210 14.01 -32.63 -14.37
N LYS A 211 14.43 -33.86 -14.70
CA LYS A 211 13.96 -35.08 -14.02
C LYS A 211 14.52 -35.16 -12.60
N ASP A 212 15.78 -34.82 -12.40
CA ASP A 212 16.38 -34.75 -11.05
C ASP A 212 15.65 -33.69 -10.20
N TYR A 213 15.35 -32.54 -10.79
CA TYR A 213 14.62 -31.47 -10.11
C TYR A 213 13.18 -31.88 -9.75
N ALA A 214 12.50 -32.61 -10.63
CA ALA A 214 11.20 -33.20 -10.35
C ALA A 214 11.26 -34.18 -9.15
N GLY A 215 12.31 -34.99 -9.06
CA GLY A 215 12.58 -35.84 -7.88
C GLY A 215 12.83 -35.03 -6.61
N PHE A 216 13.53 -33.90 -6.72
CA PHE A 216 13.72 -32.95 -5.61
C PHE A 216 12.38 -32.37 -5.13
N MET A 217 11.47 -32.00 -6.04
CA MET A 217 10.12 -31.54 -5.68
C MET A 217 9.32 -32.62 -4.95
N ASP A 218 9.44 -33.89 -5.36
CA ASP A 218 8.75 -35.02 -4.73
C ASP A 218 9.17 -35.22 -3.26
N ILE A 219 10.43 -34.92 -2.91
CA ILE A 219 10.91 -34.99 -1.51
C ILE A 219 10.13 -34.02 -0.62
N TYR A 220 9.99 -32.75 -1.04
CA TYR A 220 9.32 -31.74 -0.23
C TYR A 220 7.80 -31.93 -0.21
N HIS A 221 7.16 -32.20 -1.34
CA HIS A 221 5.71 -32.43 -1.37
C HIS A 221 5.29 -33.74 -0.71
N GLY A 222 6.15 -34.76 -0.73
CA GLY A 222 5.93 -36.00 0.02
C GLY A 222 6.02 -35.78 1.53
N ALA A 223 6.99 -34.96 1.98
CA ALA A 223 7.18 -34.65 3.40
C ALA A 223 6.17 -33.63 3.95
N PHE A 224 5.75 -32.67 3.11
CA PHE A 224 4.88 -31.54 3.44
C PHE A 224 3.78 -31.41 2.36
N PRO A 225 2.63 -32.11 2.50
CA PRO A 225 1.56 -32.05 1.49
C PRO A 225 0.94 -30.65 1.30
N ASP A 226 1.08 -29.77 2.28
CA ASP A 226 0.67 -28.35 2.26
C ASP A 226 1.87 -27.40 2.01
N PHE A 227 2.94 -27.89 1.37
CA PHE A 227 4.13 -27.08 1.05
C PHE A 227 3.75 -25.85 0.24
N THR A 228 4.18 -24.68 0.70
CA THR A 228 3.92 -23.40 0.05
C THR A 228 5.24 -22.65 -0.13
N VAL A 229 5.42 -22.06 -1.31
CA VAL A 229 6.55 -21.20 -1.66
C VAL A 229 6.03 -19.79 -1.97
N MET A 230 6.58 -18.80 -1.28
CA MET A 230 6.33 -17.38 -1.52
C MET A 230 7.62 -16.71 -1.99
N ILE A 231 7.52 -15.87 -3.03
CA ILE A 231 8.65 -15.03 -3.46
C ILE A 231 8.49 -13.67 -2.78
N ASP A 232 9.37 -13.40 -1.83
CA ASP A 232 9.32 -12.17 -1.02
C ASP A 232 9.84 -10.97 -1.81
N LYS A 233 10.88 -11.19 -2.63
CA LYS A 233 11.46 -10.14 -3.47
C LYS A 233 12.16 -10.75 -4.68
N THR A 234 11.99 -10.11 -5.84
CA THR A 234 12.72 -10.43 -7.06
C THR A 234 13.48 -9.21 -7.56
N PHE A 235 14.72 -9.41 -7.99
CA PHE A 235 15.49 -8.46 -8.76
C PHE A 235 16.00 -9.16 -10.02
N ILE A 236 15.76 -8.58 -11.20
CA ILE A 236 16.24 -9.11 -12.47
C ILE A 236 17.27 -8.13 -13.01
N SER A 237 18.40 -8.65 -13.47
CA SER A 237 19.47 -7.85 -14.08
C SER A 237 20.17 -8.69 -15.14
N GLY A 238 20.05 -8.26 -16.40
CA GLY A 238 20.54 -9.03 -17.54
C GLY A 238 19.86 -10.40 -17.61
N ASN A 239 20.64 -11.47 -17.70
CA ASN A 239 20.12 -12.83 -17.78
C ASN A 239 20.02 -13.56 -16.42
N LYS A 240 19.98 -12.81 -15.31
CA LYS A 240 19.91 -13.38 -13.96
C LYS A 240 18.75 -12.81 -13.18
N ALA A 241 18.18 -13.64 -12.31
CA ALA A 241 17.23 -13.23 -11.29
C ALA A 241 17.72 -13.61 -9.89
N TYR A 242 17.49 -12.71 -8.95
CA TYR A 242 17.88 -12.81 -7.55
C TYR A 242 16.60 -12.80 -6.72
N MET A 243 16.36 -13.88 -5.99
CA MET A 243 15.07 -14.14 -5.38
C MET A 243 15.24 -14.43 -3.89
N ASN A 244 14.59 -13.63 -3.04
CA ASN A 244 14.30 -14.04 -1.66
C ASN A 244 12.99 -14.80 -1.65
N TRP A 245 12.95 -15.91 -0.93
CA TRP A 245 11.77 -16.73 -0.84
C TRP A 245 11.58 -17.27 0.58
N THR A 246 10.31 -17.49 0.90
CA THR A 246 9.86 -18.12 2.14
C THR A 246 9.14 -19.43 1.78
N CYS A 247 9.51 -20.52 2.44
CA CYS A 247 8.80 -21.79 2.33
C CYS A 247 8.12 -22.15 3.66
N THR A 248 6.92 -22.73 3.58
CA THR A 248 6.16 -23.24 4.74
C THR A 248 5.56 -24.62 4.46
N GLY A 249 5.23 -25.36 5.51
CA GLY A 249 4.51 -26.64 5.41
C GLY A 249 4.37 -27.34 6.75
N THR A 250 3.58 -28.40 6.78
CA THR A 250 3.32 -29.30 7.92
C THR A 250 3.88 -30.69 7.61
N ASN A 251 4.79 -31.17 8.45
CA ASN A 251 5.48 -32.43 8.19
C ASN A 251 4.62 -33.66 8.55
N THR A 252 3.83 -34.14 7.59
CA THR A 252 3.00 -35.35 7.74
C THR A 252 3.54 -36.56 6.98
N GLY A 253 4.60 -36.38 6.17
CA GLY A 253 5.32 -37.47 5.52
C GLY A 253 6.75 -37.65 6.06
N ASN A 254 7.42 -38.71 5.61
CA ASN A 254 8.83 -38.92 5.94
C ASN A 254 9.69 -37.81 5.32
N PHE A 255 10.65 -37.28 6.06
CA PHE A 255 11.57 -36.25 5.59
C PHE A 255 13.00 -36.61 5.91
N MET A 256 13.85 -36.75 4.89
CA MET A 256 15.28 -37.07 5.03
C MET A 256 15.54 -38.23 6.02
N GLU A 257 14.93 -39.38 5.77
CA GLU A 257 14.98 -40.61 6.61
C GLU A 257 14.33 -40.51 8.00
N ASN A 258 13.71 -39.38 8.35
CA ASN A 258 12.98 -39.21 9.61
C ASN A 258 11.49 -39.43 9.42
N GLN A 259 10.84 -39.99 10.46
CA GLN A 259 9.39 -40.17 10.52
C GLN A 259 8.66 -38.82 10.62
N PRO A 260 7.39 -38.73 10.19
CA PRO A 260 6.62 -37.50 10.28
C PRO A 260 6.47 -37.03 11.73
N THR A 261 6.67 -35.72 11.92
CA THR A 261 6.64 -35.10 13.25
C THR A 261 5.33 -34.37 13.53
N ASN A 262 4.49 -34.16 12.52
CA ASN A 262 3.27 -33.32 12.54
C ASN A 262 3.54 -31.85 12.94
N LYS A 263 4.79 -31.39 12.86
CA LYS A 263 5.17 -30.00 13.16
C LYS A 263 5.17 -29.15 11.89
N LYS A 264 4.96 -27.86 12.09
CA LYS A 264 5.04 -26.85 11.02
C LYS A 264 6.45 -26.32 10.88
N ILE A 265 6.81 -25.95 9.66
CA ILE A 265 8.05 -25.26 9.35
C ILE A 265 7.78 -23.91 8.70
N ARG A 266 8.68 -22.97 8.94
CA ARG A 266 8.89 -21.77 8.12
C ARG A 266 10.38 -21.58 7.93
N THR A 267 10.83 -21.50 6.69
CA THR A 267 12.23 -21.25 6.36
C THR A 267 12.36 -20.17 5.29
N HIS A 268 13.51 -19.50 5.30
CA HIS A 268 13.87 -18.42 4.39
C HIS A 268 15.07 -18.86 3.57
N GLY A 269 15.09 -18.42 2.32
CA GLY A 269 16.23 -18.66 1.46
C GLY A 269 16.39 -17.59 0.39
N PHE A 270 17.52 -17.71 -0.28
CA PHE A 270 17.89 -16.89 -1.42
C PHE A 270 18.30 -17.79 -2.57
N SER A 271 17.92 -17.44 -3.79
CA SER A 271 18.44 -18.13 -4.98
C SER A 271 18.82 -17.17 -6.09
N VAL A 272 19.87 -17.54 -6.81
CA VAL A 272 20.31 -16.90 -8.05
C VAL A 272 19.96 -17.82 -9.20
N TRP A 273 19.06 -17.37 -10.05
CA TRP A 273 18.66 -18.06 -11.26
C TRP A 273 19.37 -17.44 -12.46
N THR A 274 19.87 -18.27 -13.37
CA THR A 274 20.45 -17.83 -14.64
C THR A 274 19.60 -18.35 -15.80
N PHE A 275 19.42 -17.53 -16.82
CA PHE A 275 18.52 -17.79 -17.95
C PHE A 275 19.27 -17.73 -19.29
N ASN A 276 18.74 -18.48 -20.27
CA ASN A 276 19.15 -18.35 -21.66
C ASN A 276 18.33 -17.26 -22.39
N LYS A 277 18.59 -17.06 -23.68
CA LYS A 277 17.92 -16.03 -24.50
C LYS A 277 16.43 -16.29 -24.72
N GLU A 278 16.00 -17.53 -24.58
CA GLU A 278 14.60 -17.95 -24.67
C GLU A 278 13.84 -17.76 -23.35
N GLY A 279 14.51 -17.24 -22.30
CA GLY A 279 13.93 -17.06 -20.97
C GLY A 279 13.80 -18.34 -20.14
N LYS A 280 14.38 -19.46 -20.60
CA LYS A 280 14.43 -20.72 -19.84
C LYS A 280 15.58 -20.71 -18.84
N ALA A 281 15.34 -21.32 -17.67
CA ALA A 281 16.36 -21.43 -16.65
C ALA A 281 17.44 -22.46 -17.04
N ILE A 282 18.71 -22.05 -16.90
CA ILE A 282 19.89 -22.90 -17.09
C ILE A 282 20.53 -23.33 -15.77
N GLN A 283 20.38 -22.51 -14.73
CA GLN A 283 20.98 -22.78 -13.44
C GLN A 283 20.20 -22.11 -12.32
N GLU A 284 20.15 -22.76 -11.18
CA GLU A 284 19.77 -22.18 -9.90
C GLU A 284 20.84 -22.47 -8.85
N ASP A 285 21.31 -21.44 -8.17
CA ASP A 285 22.14 -21.57 -6.97
C ASP A 285 21.32 -21.12 -5.76
N ALA A 286 20.90 -22.06 -4.93
CA ALA A 286 20.06 -21.82 -3.76
C ALA A 286 20.86 -21.87 -2.46
N TYR A 287 20.56 -20.93 -1.56
CA TYR A 287 21.19 -20.76 -0.26
C TYR A 287 20.11 -20.67 0.81
N TYR A 288 20.13 -21.61 1.76
CA TYR A 288 19.20 -21.63 2.88
C TYR A 288 19.72 -22.51 4.02
N ASP A 289 19.25 -22.22 5.22
CA ASP A 289 19.67 -22.93 6.43
C ASP A 289 18.77 -24.15 6.68
N ASN A 290 19.28 -25.34 6.35
CA ASN A 290 18.59 -26.60 6.65
C ASN A 290 18.45 -26.86 8.15
N MET A 291 19.35 -26.34 8.97
CA MET A 291 19.31 -26.51 10.42
C MET A 291 18.08 -25.80 11.02
N VAL A 292 17.65 -24.68 10.44
CA VAL A 292 16.39 -24.01 10.83
C VAL A 292 15.18 -24.96 10.66
N VAL A 293 15.15 -25.75 9.59
CA VAL A 293 14.08 -26.74 9.35
C VAL A 293 14.18 -27.90 10.33
N PHE A 294 15.35 -28.52 10.45
CA PHE A 294 15.56 -29.66 11.35
C PHE A 294 15.25 -29.31 12.82
N ASN A 295 15.66 -28.13 13.29
CA ASN A 295 15.36 -27.67 14.65
C ASN A 295 13.86 -27.52 14.89
N GLN A 296 13.10 -26.97 13.93
CA GLN A 296 11.64 -26.85 14.03
C GLN A 296 10.96 -28.23 14.08
N LEU A 297 11.48 -29.21 13.36
CA LEU A 297 10.99 -30.59 13.41
C LEU A 297 11.43 -31.33 14.68
N GLY A 298 12.46 -30.84 15.39
CA GLY A 298 13.08 -31.55 16.50
C GLY A 298 13.91 -32.74 16.06
N ILE A 299 14.49 -32.66 14.86
CA ILE A 299 15.40 -33.63 14.28
C ILE A 299 16.82 -33.18 14.59
N THR A 300 17.60 -34.05 15.22
CA THR A 300 19.04 -33.84 15.38
C THR A 300 19.73 -34.40 14.13
N PRO A 301 20.45 -33.57 13.33
CA PRO A 301 21.24 -34.06 12.21
C PRO A 301 22.25 -35.11 12.70
N LYS A 302 22.38 -36.21 11.97
CA LYS A 302 23.39 -37.23 12.24
C LYS A 302 24.70 -36.89 11.54
#